data_AF-A0A973SKB6-F1
#
_entry.id   AF-A0A973SKB6-F1
#
_cell.length_a   1.000
_cell.length_b   1.000
_cell.length_c   1.000
_cell.angle_alpha   90.00
_cell.angle_beta   90.00
_cell.angle_gamma   90.00
#
_symmetry.space_group_name_H-M   'P 1'
#
loop_
_entity.id
_entity.type
_entity.pdbx_description
1 polymer ?
#
loop_
_entity_poly.entity_id
_entity_poly.type
_entity_poly.pdbx_seq_one_letter_code
_entity_poly.pdbx_strand_id
1 'polypeptide(L)'
;MTNNNEQREICVWTYQVRPDAEEEFKALLAGHWPVLRRLEFVTDEPPVVLRSSSEPPVYVEIMTWEAGGMRPAHEHPDVIPIWERMKTLVEEREEHHNVPGMSFPFYHRLELSQHSEPAGR
;
A
#
# COMPACT_ATOMS: atom_id res chain seq x y z
N MET A 1 -16.76 -16.76 11.25
CA MET A 1 -15.89 -15.64 10.84
C MET A 1 -14.97 -16.19 9.78
N THR A 2 -15.28 -15.97 8.50
CA THR A 2 -14.46 -16.49 7.39
C THR A 2 -13.12 -15.75 7.43
N ASN A 3 -12.02 -16.48 7.63
CA ASN A 3 -10.68 -15.91 7.58
C ASN A 3 -10.42 -15.46 6.14
N ASN A 4 -10.60 -14.17 5.84
CA ASN A 4 -10.53 -13.63 4.48
C ASN A 4 -9.10 -13.52 3.90
N ASN A 5 -8.12 -14.24 4.48
CA ASN A 5 -6.70 -14.19 4.09
C ASN A 5 -6.30 -15.36 3.17
N GLU A 6 -7.26 -16.01 2.51
CA GLU A 6 -7.01 -17.20 1.66
C GLU A 6 -6.77 -16.85 0.18
N GLN A 7 -6.88 -15.57 -0.18
CA GLN A 7 -6.67 -15.08 -1.55
C GLN A 7 -5.65 -13.94 -1.55
N ARG A 8 -5.05 -13.70 -2.72
CA ARG A 8 -4.24 -12.50 -2.94
C ARG A 8 -5.14 -11.29 -2.96
N GLU A 9 -4.72 -10.24 -2.26
CA GLU A 9 -5.45 -8.99 -2.18
C GLU A 9 -4.51 -7.83 -2.53
N ILE A 10 -5.01 -6.89 -3.34
CA ILE A 10 -4.29 -5.66 -3.66
C ILE A 10 -4.57 -4.68 -2.53
N CYS A 11 -3.53 -4.14 -1.91
CA CYS A 11 -3.66 -3.11 -0.90
C CYS A 11 -3.15 -1.79 -1.46
N VAL A 12 -3.96 -0.74 -1.32
CA VAL A 12 -3.59 0.63 -1.70
C VAL A 12 -3.28 1.39 -0.43
N TRP A 13 -2.02 1.71 -0.22
CA TRP A 13 -1.54 2.48 0.92
C TRP A 13 -1.50 3.95 0.55
N THR A 14 -2.19 4.79 1.31
CA THR A 14 -2.12 6.25 1.18
C THR A 14 -1.41 6.83 2.39
N TYR A 15 -0.48 7.75 2.18
CA TYR A 15 0.31 8.39 3.24
C TYR A 15 0.24 9.92 3.11
N GLN A 16 -0.24 10.59 4.16
CA GLN A 16 -0.22 12.04 4.31
C GLN A 16 1.13 12.45 4.90
N VAL A 17 2.16 12.53 4.05
CA VAL A 17 3.55 12.73 4.48
C VAL A 17 3.74 14.17 4.94
N ARG A 18 4.44 14.36 6.06
CA ARG A 18 4.80 15.73 6.47
C ARG A 18 5.77 16.35 5.46
N PRO A 19 5.60 17.64 5.09
CA PRO A 19 6.47 18.29 4.12
C PRO A 19 7.97 18.26 4.49
N ASP A 20 8.29 18.33 5.79
CA ASP A 20 9.67 18.32 6.29
C ASP A 20 10.29 16.91 6.35
N ALA A 21 9.49 15.86 6.14
CA ALA A 21 9.88 14.46 6.27
C ALA A 21 9.95 13.70 4.93
N GLU A 22 9.69 14.36 3.78
CA GLU A 22 9.51 13.68 2.49
C GLU A 22 10.75 12.86 2.05
N GLU A 23 11.96 13.39 2.20
CA GLU A 23 13.19 12.66 1.85
C GLU A 23 13.39 11.42 2.73
N GLU A 24 13.12 11.56 4.02
CA GLU A 24 13.21 10.44 4.95
C GLU A 24 12.16 9.38 4.66
N PHE A 25 10.94 9.80 4.36
CA PHE A 25 9.84 8.91 4.02
C PHE A 25 10.16 8.10 2.75
N LYS A 26 10.70 8.74 1.70
CA LYS A 26 11.13 8.03 0.48
C LYS A 26 12.20 6.98 0.76
N ALA A 27 13.19 7.31 1.58
CA ALA A 27 14.25 6.37 1.93
C ALA A 27 13.70 5.15 2.70
N LEU A 28 12.77 5.38 3.62
CA LEU A 28 12.09 4.31 4.35
C LEU A 28 11.21 3.44 3.44
N LEU A 29 10.41 4.08 2.57
CA LEU A 29 9.50 3.40 1.64
C LEU A 29 10.28 2.51 0.67
N ALA A 30 11.45 2.95 0.20
CA ALA A 30 12.34 2.15 -0.65
C ALA A 30 12.78 0.82 0.01
N GLY A 31 12.79 0.74 1.35
CA GLY A 31 13.09 -0.47 2.11
C GLY A 31 11.88 -1.33 2.48
N HIS A 32 10.66 -0.81 2.31
CA HIS A 32 9.42 -1.47 2.76
C HIS A 32 9.14 -2.76 2.00
N TRP A 33 8.88 -2.66 0.68
CA TRP A 33 8.56 -3.82 -0.15
C TRP A 33 9.67 -4.88 -0.18
N PRO A 34 10.98 -4.55 -0.28
CA PRO A 34 12.04 -5.56 -0.26
C PRO A 34 12.02 -6.45 0.99
N VAL A 35 11.67 -5.90 2.17
CA VAL A 35 11.54 -6.69 3.40
C VAL A 35 10.34 -7.61 3.32
N LEU A 36 9.16 -7.11 2.92
CA LEU A 36 7.96 -7.94 2.76
C LEU A 36 8.17 -9.03 1.71
N ARG A 37 8.84 -8.73 0.60
CA ARG A 37 9.13 -9.69 -0.46
C ARG A 37 10.08 -10.77 0.02
N ARG A 38 11.15 -10.42 0.75
CA ARG A 38 12.09 -11.40 1.33
C ARG A 38 11.39 -12.39 2.26
N LEU A 39 10.37 -11.93 2.97
CA LEU A 39 9.56 -12.73 3.89
C LEU A 39 8.40 -13.49 3.20
N GLU A 40 8.30 -13.38 1.87
CA GLU A 40 7.26 -14.04 1.05
C GLU A 40 5.83 -13.60 1.43
N PHE A 41 5.67 -12.40 1.99
CA PHE A 41 4.35 -11.86 2.36
C PHE A 41 3.65 -11.15 1.20
N VAL A 42 4.40 -10.72 0.19
CA VAL A 42 3.89 -10.03 -1.01
C VAL A 42 4.38 -10.74 -2.26
N THR A 43 3.69 -10.51 -3.37
CA THR A 43 4.02 -11.10 -4.67
C THR A 43 5.38 -10.63 -5.20
N ASP A 44 5.89 -11.32 -6.22
CA ASP A 44 7.10 -10.92 -6.97
C ASP A 44 6.99 -9.59 -7.71
N GLU A 45 5.77 -9.12 -7.99
CA GLU A 45 5.54 -7.85 -8.66
C GLU A 45 5.89 -6.68 -7.71
N PRO A 46 6.82 -5.79 -8.09
CA PRO A 46 7.14 -4.58 -7.32
C PRO A 46 5.92 -3.67 -7.18
N PRO A 47 5.86 -2.83 -6.13
CA PRO A 47 4.73 -1.98 -5.91
C PRO A 47 4.71 -0.83 -6.93
N VAL A 48 3.52 -0.34 -7.25
CA VAL A 48 3.37 0.96 -7.92
C VAL A 48 3.44 2.04 -6.86
N VAL A 49 4.41 2.96 -6.98
CA VAL A 49 4.57 4.09 -6.05
C VAL A 49 4.28 5.40 -6.78
N LEU A 50 3.39 6.22 -6.23
CA LEU A 50 2.97 7.50 -6.77
C LEU A 50 3.14 8.59 -5.70
N ARG A 51 3.44 9.81 -6.14
CA ARG A 51 3.50 11.01 -5.31
C ARG A 51 2.57 12.06 -5.92
N SER A 52 1.78 12.75 -5.10
CA SER A 52 0.84 13.78 -5.55
C SER A 52 1.55 14.90 -6.31
N SER A 53 0.92 15.48 -7.34
CA SER A 53 1.46 16.66 -8.01
C SER A 53 1.33 17.95 -7.17
N SER A 54 0.52 17.92 -6.11
CA SER A 54 0.24 19.05 -5.22
C SER A 54 0.91 18.90 -3.86
N GLU A 55 1.10 20.03 -3.20
CA GLU A 55 1.47 20.12 -1.78
C GLU A 55 0.22 20.22 -0.90
N PRO A 56 0.30 19.75 0.37
CA PRO A 56 1.44 19.03 0.94
C PRO A 56 1.47 17.55 0.47
N PRO A 57 2.61 16.85 0.52
CA PRO A 57 2.82 15.67 -0.29
C PRO A 57 1.99 14.47 0.20
N VAL A 58 1.35 13.79 -0.76
CA VAL A 58 0.63 12.53 -0.53
C VAL A 58 1.30 11.44 -1.36
N TYR A 59 1.63 10.33 -0.71
CA TYR A 59 2.18 9.16 -1.38
C TYR A 59 1.12 8.06 -1.47
N VAL A 60 1.16 7.31 -2.58
CA VAL A 60 0.38 6.09 -2.76
C VAL A 60 1.32 4.93 -3.09
N GLU A 61 1.21 3.83 -2.36
CA GLU A 61 1.88 2.56 -2.67
C GLU A 61 0.82 1.49 -2.93
N ILE A 62 0.86 0.85 -4.10
CA ILE A 62 -0.06 -0.22 -4.48
C ILE A 62 0.73 -1.51 -4.57
N MET A 63 0.39 -2.49 -3.74
CA MET A 63 1.08 -3.77 -3.71
C MET A 63 0.10 -4.93 -3.50
N THR A 64 0.49 -6.12 -3.94
CA THR A 64 -0.32 -7.33 -3.80
C THR A 64 0.23 -8.20 -2.68
N TRP A 65 -0.58 -8.49 -1.67
CA TRP A 65 -0.28 -9.49 -0.65
C TRP A 65 -0.35 -10.89 -1.24
N GLU A 66 0.56 -11.78 -0.82
CA GLU A 66 0.38 -13.21 -1.02
C GLU A 66 -0.79 -13.74 -0.18
N ALA A 67 -1.41 -14.81 -0.64
CA ALA A 67 -2.45 -15.49 0.15
C ALA A 67 -1.84 -15.92 1.49
N GLY A 68 -2.40 -15.45 2.60
CA GLY A 68 -1.87 -15.72 3.93
C GLY A 68 -0.87 -14.67 4.43
N GLY A 69 -0.30 -13.83 3.58
CA GLY A 69 0.87 -12.99 3.89
C GLY A 69 0.60 -11.78 4.80
N MET A 70 -0.61 -11.23 4.78
CA MET A 70 -0.95 -10.01 5.54
C MET A 70 -0.90 -10.23 7.05
N ARG A 71 -1.49 -11.32 7.54
CA ARG A 71 -1.57 -11.61 8.98
C ARG A 71 -0.19 -11.76 9.65
N PRO A 72 0.75 -12.61 9.18
CA PRO A 72 2.06 -12.74 9.81
C PRO A 72 2.89 -11.45 9.72
N ALA A 73 2.68 -10.61 8.70
CA ALA A 73 3.38 -9.33 8.60
C ALA A 73 3.09 -8.40 9.81
N HIS A 74 1.87 -8.44 10.36
CA HIS A 74 1.50 -7.64 11.53
C HIS A 74 2.19 -8.05 12.83
N GLU A 75 2.78 -9.24 12.87
CA GLU A 75 3.46 -9.80 14.03
C GLU A 75 4.97 -9.93 13.81
N HIS A 76 5.46 -9.61 12.61
CA HIS A 76 6.84 -9.89 12.23
C HIS A 76 7.82 -8.82 12.73
N PRO A 77 8.91 -9.19 13.44
CA PRO A 77 9.84 -8.25 14.06
C PRO A 77 10.62 -7.39 13.04
N ASP A 78 10.81 -7.87 11.81
CA ASP A 78 11.44 -7.06 10.74
C ASP A 78 10.48 -6.02 10.12
N VAL A 79 9.17 -6.20 10.28
CA VAL A 79 8.13 -5.39 9.62
C VAL A 79 7.63 -4.29 10.54
N ILE A 80 7.34 -4.62 11.80
CA ILE A 80 6.82 -3.69 12.82
C ILE A 80 7.65 -2.39 12.90
N PRO A 81 9.00 -2.42 12.97
CA PRO A 81 9.79 -1.19 13.06
C PRO A 81 9.64 -0.25 11.86
N ILE A 82 9.43 -0.81 10.65
CA ILE A 82 9.23 -0.02 9.44
C ILE A 82 7.90 0.73 9.54
N TRP A 83 6.83 0.04 9.90
CA TRP A 83 5.50 0.65 10.02
C TRP A 83 5.42 1.66 11.17
N GLU A 84 6.04 1.36 12.32
CA GLU A 84 6.15 2.32 13.40
C GLU A 84 6.93 3.57 12.97
N ARG A 85 8.04 3.42 12.21
CA ARG A 85 8.74 4.58 11.66
C ARG A 85 7.86 5.35 10.66
N MET A 86 7.13 4.68 9.77
CA MET A 86 6.22 5.36 8.82
C MET A 86 5.18 6.23 9.54
N LYS A 87 4.58 5.74 10.62
CA LYS A 87 3.63 6.52 11.45
C LYS A 87 4.24 7.84 11.95
N THR A 88 5.53 7.84 12.28
CA THR A 88 6.22 9.05 12.75
C THR A 88 6.58 10.03 11.64
N LEU A 89 6.34 9.73 10.36
CA LEU A 89 6.66 10.59 9.21
C LEU A 89 5.42 11.18 8.52
N VAL A 90 4.23 10.74 8.94
CA VAL A 90 2.94 11.25 8.46
C VAL A 90 2.32 12.24 9.45
N GLU A 91 1.28 12.94 9.01
CA GLU A 91 0.43 13.78 9.85
C GLU A 91 -1.04 13.47 9.62
N GLU A 92 -1.85 13.67 10.65
CA GLU A 92 -3.29 13.51 10.53
C GLU A 92 -3.89 14.60 9.63
N ARG A 93 -4.75 14.17 8.71
CA ARG A 93 -5.61 15.02 7.90
C ARG A 93 -7.01 14.40 7.93
N GLU A 94 -8.06 15.21 7.88
CA GLU A 94 -9.46 14.83 8.17
C GLU A 94 -10.03 13.65 7.34
N GLU A 95 -9.28 13.13 6.38
CA GLU A 95 -9.74 12.30 5.26
C GLU A 95 -9.63 10.77 5.50
N HIS A 96 -9.05 10.28 6.61
CA HIS A 96 -8.75 8.84 6.77
C HIS A 96 -9.22 8.22 8.09
N HIS A 97 -9.88 7.07 7.99
CA HIS A 97 -10.74 6.53 9.06
C HIS A 97 -10.10 5.45 9.97
N ASN A 98 -8.86 4.99 9.72
CA ASN A 98 -8.30 3.83 10.44
C ASN A 98 -6.95 4.08 11.13
N VAL A 99 -6.02 4.84 10.53
CA VAL A 99 -4.74 5.23 11.15
C VAL A 99 -4.50 6.72 10.87
N PRO A 100 -4.15 7.55 11.87
CA PRO A 100 -3.88 8.97 11.62
C PRO A 100 -2.83 9.15 10.52
N GLY A 101 -3.22 9.87 9.46
CA GLY A 101 -2.35 10.16 8.31
C GLY A 101 -2.14 9.01 7.32
N MET A 102 -2.76 7.84 7.50
CA MET A 102 -2.63 6.72 6.57
C MET A 102 -3.93 5.92 6.35
N SER A 103 -4.04 5.30 5.18
CA SER A 103 -5.19 4.46 4.81
C SER A 103 -4.75 3.28 3.96
N PHE A 104 -5.33 2.09 4.20
CA PHE A 104 -4.90 0.82 3.61
C PHE A 104 -6.08 -0.06 3.11
N PRO A 105 -6.98 0.47 2.24
CA PRO A 105 -8.06 -0.35 1.67
C PRO A 105 -7.53 -1.52 0.83
N PHE A 106 -8.28 -2.63 0.88
CA PHE A 106 -8.03 -3.83 0.09
C PHE A 106 -8.97 -3.88 -1.12
N TYR A 107 -8.47 -4.39 -2.23
CA TYR A 107 -9.16 -4.49 -3.51
C TYR A 107 -8.89 -5.84 -4.18
N HIS A 108 -9.82 -6.24 -5.05
CA HIS A 108 -9.62 -7.31 -6.00
C HIS A 108 -9.56 -6.75 -7.41
N ARG A 109 -8.72 -7.35 -8.25
CA ARG A 109 -8.65 -6.99 -9.66
C ARG A 109 -9.93 -7.41 -10.38
N LEU A 110 -10.52 -6.49 -11.11
CA LEU A 110 -11.64 -6.78 -12.02
C LEU A 110 -11.13 -6.80 -13.45
N GLU A 111 -11.43 -7.89 -14.16
CA GLU A 111 -11.20 -7.98 -15.60
C GLU A 111 -12.44 -7.45 -16.33
N LEU A 112 -12.33 -6.26 -16.90
CA LEU A 112 -13.40 -5.61 -17.64
C LEU A 112 -13.27 -5.96 -19.14
N SER A 113 -14.31 -6.57 -19.72
CA SER A 113 -14.36 -6.81 -21.16
C SER A 113 -14.67 -5.51 -21.89
N GLN A 114 -13.77 -5.07 -22.77
CA GLN A 114 -14.03 -3.95 -23.65
C GLN A 114 -15.03 -4.39 -24.73
N HIS A 115 -16.25 -3.85 -24.69
CA HIS A 115 -17.19 -4.03 -25.79
C HIS A 115 -16.76 -3.14 -26.95
N SER A 116 -16.26 -3.75 -28.03
CA SER A 116 -16.11 -3.07 -29.31
C SER A 116 -17.49 -3.03 -29.98
N GLU A 117 -18.07 -1.85 -30.20
CA GLU A 117 -19.21 -1.74 -31.11
C GLU A 117 -18.78 -2.19 -32.52
N PRO A 118 -19.59 -2.99 -33.25
CA PRO A 118 -19.28 -3.26 -34.64
C PRO A 118 -19.49 -1.96 -35.42
N ALA A 119 -18.45 -1.52 -36.11
CA ALA A 119 -18.55 -0.45 -37.10
C ALA A 119 -19.63 -0.84 -38.13
N GLY A 120 -20.82 -0.26 -37.98
CA GLY A 120 -21.95 -0.43 -38.90
C GLY A 120 -21.59 0.16 -40.26
N ARG A 121 -21.83 -0.65 -41.29
CA ARG A 121 -21.65 -0.35 -42.72
C ARG A 121 -22.56 0.76 -43.23
#